data_AF-A0A414C891-F1
#
_entry.id   AF-A0A414C891-F1
#
_cell.length_a   1.000
_cell.length_b   1.000
_cell.length_c   1.000
_cell.angle_alpha   90.00
_cell.angle_beta   90.00
_cell.angle_gamma   90.00
#
_symmetry.space_group_name_H-M   'P 1'
#
loop_
_entity.id
_entity.type
_entity.pdbx_description
1 polymer ?
#
loop_
_entity_poly.entity_id
_entity_poly.type
_entity_poly.pdbx_seq_one_letter_code
_entity_poly.pdbx_strand_id
1 'polypeptide(L)'
;MRIIIKWLPQAITLLDNIYRFYSEKSQTAAIRLYNRLLDSAEPLRIFPQAGPIEPLLKGYDCEFRSLVIEKHYKLIYTVTDELIEIHAVWDCRQEGWHLQEMFK
;
A
#
# COMPACT_ATOMS: atom_id res chain seq x y z
N MET A 1 3.35 -23.40 1.83
CA MET A 1 3.15 -22.34 0.81
C MET A 1 4.06 -21.17 1.13
N ARG A 2 4.82 -20.68 0.15
CA ARG A 2 5.61 -19.45 0.30
C ARG A 2 4.95 -18.37 -0.55
N ILE A 3 4.20 -17.49 0.10
CA ILE A 3 3.62 -16.34 -0.56
C ILE A 3 4.72 -15.30 -0.82
N ILE A 4 4.73 -14.75 -2.03
CA ILE A 4 5.65 -13.71 -2.49
C ILE A 4 4.92 -12.37 -2.42
N ILE A 5 5.59 -11.35 -1.90
CA ILE A 5 5.10 -9.97 -1.98
C ILE A 5 5.84 -9.28 -3.13
N LYS A 6 5.08 -8.69 -4.04
CA LYS A 6 5.58 -7.92 -5.17
C LYS A 6 5.03 -6.51 -5.08
N TRP A 7 5.91 -5.54 -5.07
CA TRP A 7 5.54 -4.13 -5.15
C TRP A 7 5.50 -3.71 -6.62
N LEU A 8 4.36 -3.17 -7.07
CA LEU A 8 4.28 -2.65 -8.42
C LEU A 8 5.05 -1.32 -8.54
N PRO A 9 5.53 -0.96 -9.75
CA PRO A 9 6.28 0.29 -9.95
C PRO A 9 5.54 1.54 -9.46
N GLN A 10 4.20 1.56 -9.58
CA GLN A 10 3.36 2.63 -9.05
C GLN A 10 3.44 2.73 -7.52
N ALA A 11 3.37 1.60 -6.80
CA ALA A 11 3.50 1.58 -5.34
C ALA A 11 4.87 2.10 -4.89
N ILE A 12 5.95 1.72 -5.60
CA ILE A 12 7.31 2.21 -5.32
C ILE A 12 7.41 3.71 -5.57
N THR A 13 6.81 4.21 -6.66
CA THR A 13 6.77 5.65 -6.97
C THR A 13 6.05 6.44 -5.87
N LEU A 14 4.96 5.90 -5.31
CA LEU A 14 4.24 6.53 -4.20
C LEU A 14 5.08 6.56 -2.91
N LEU A 15 5.79 5.47 -2.59
CA LEU A 15 6.73 5.44 -1.48
C LEU A 15 7.84 6.48 -1.65
N ASP A 16 8.40 6.60 -2.85
CA ASP A 16 9.43 7.60 -3.17
C ASP A 16 8.89 9.03 -3.02
N ASN A 17 7.64 9.29 -3.43
CA ASN A 17 7.00 10.59 -3.25
C ASN A 17 6.78 10.93 -1.77
N ILE A 18 6.33 9.95 -0.96
CA ILE A 18 6.22 10.10 0.48
C ILE A 18 7.61 10.40 1.08
N TYR A 19 8.64 9.65 0.71
CA TYR A 19 10.00 9.89 1.17
C TYR A 19 10.46 11.32 0.84
N ARG A 20 10.34 11.73 -0.42
CA ARG A 20 10.76 13.07 -0.89
C ARG A 20 10.08 14.16 -0.07
N PHE A 21 8.76 14.09 0.09
CA PHE A 21 7.98 15.06 0.86
C PHE A 21 8.47 15.20 2.31
N TYR A 22 8.67 14.09 3.04
CA TYR A 22 9.14 14.18 4.42
C TYR A 22 10.64 14.55 4.52
N SER A 23 11.43 14.20 3.51
CA SER A 23 12.88 14.43 3.51
C SER A 23 13.25 15.92 3.48
N GLU A 24 12.39 16.77 2.92
CA GLU A 24 12.54 18.23 2.94
C GLU A 24 12.62 18.78 4.36
N LYS A 25 11.93 18.14 5.32
CA LYS A 25 11.95 18.53 6.73
C LYS A 25 12.93 17.71 7.57
N SER A 26 12.99 16.41 7.34
CA SER A 26 13.89 15.51 8.06
C SER A 26 14.11 14.21 7.31
N GLN A 27 15.32 14.05 6.77
CA GLN A 27 15.72 12.83 6.08
C GLN A 27 15.62 11.58 6.98
N THR A 28 16.05 11.66 8.24
CA THR A 28 15.95 10.53 9.18
C THR A 28 14.51 10.11 9.42
N ALA A 29 13.58 11.07 9.54
CA ALA A 29 12.16 10.76 9.68
C ALA A 29 11.60 10.11 8.39
N ALA A 30 12.00 10.60 7.23
CA ALA A 30 11.61 10.05 5.93
C ALA A 30 12.08 8.60 5.73
N ILE A 31 13.37 8.31 6.01
CA ILE A 31 13.92 6.94 5.95
C ILE A 31 13.15 6.01 6.90
N ARG A 32 12.89 6.46 8.14
CA ARG A 32 12.18 5.66 9.12
C ARG A 32 10.75 5.35 8.68
N LEU A 33 10.02 6.34 8.15
CA LEU A 33 8.67 6.14 7.65
C LEU A 33 8.67 5.18 6.44
N TYR A 34 9.55 5.40 5.47
CA TYR A 34 9.69 4.57 4.28
C TYR A 34 9.90 3.09 4.63
N ASN A 35 10.85 2.80 5.53
CA ASN A 35 11.13 1.42 5.96
C ASN A 35 9.93 0.79 6.68
N ARG A 36 9.25 1.53 7.56
CA ARG A 36 8.07 1.01 8.25
C ARG A 36 6.91 0.71 7.30
N LEU A 37 6.73 1.53 6.26
CA LEU A 37 5.70 1.27 5.24
C LEU A 37 6.01 -0.03 4.48
N LEU A 38 7.28 -0.28 4.16
CA LEU A 38 7.72 -1.55 3.55
C LEU A 38 7.52 -2.74 4.50
N ASP A 39 8.03 -2.64 5.73
CA ASP A 39 7.95 -3.70 6.74
C ASP A 39 6.50 -4.06 7.09
N SER A 40 5.58 -3.10 6.98
CA SER A 40 4.16 -3.31 7.23
C SER A 40 3.50 -4.29 6.24
N ALA A 41 4.14 -4.62 5.12
CA ALA A 41 3.65 -5.63 4.19
C ALA A 41 4.01 -7.06 4.64
N GLU A 42 5.07 -7.28 5.42
CA GLU A 42 5.53 -8.62 5.81
C GLU A 42 4.48 -9.50 6.51
N PRO A 43 3.61 -8.98 7.40
CA PRO A 43 2.53 -9.77 7.99
C PRO A 43 1.57 -10.39 6.96
N LEU A 44 1.44 -9.78 5.77
CA LEU A 44 0.59 -10.29 4.70
C LEU A 44 1.07 -11.64 4.15
N ARG A 45 2.35 -12.01 4.34
CA ARG A 45 2.85 -13.34 3.95
C ARG A 45 2.20 -14.47 4.75
N ILE A 46 1.80 -14.17 5.99
CA ILE A 46 1.18 -15.12 6.91
C ILE A 46 -0.34 -14.96 6.88
N PHE A 47 -0.82 -13.71 6.78
CA PHE A 47 -2.24 -13.37 6.76
C PHE A 47 -2.60 -12.52 5.54
N PRO A 48 -2.62 -13.10 4.32
CA PRO A 48 -2.92 -12.35 3.10
C PRO A 48 -4.28 -11.64 3.15
N GLN A 49 -5.24 -12.25 3.84
CA GLN A 49 -6.62 -11.80 3.94
C GLN A 49 -6.85 -10.82 5.11
N ALA A 50 -5.79 -10.32 5.77
CA ALA A 50 -5.90 -9.46 6.95
C ALA A 50 -6.62 -8.13 6.67
N GLY A 51 -6.45 -7.56 5.48
CA GLY A 51 -7.16 -6.36 5.04
C GLY A 51 -8.56 -6.70 4.49
N PRO A 52 -9.62 -5.93 4.83
CA PRO A 52 -10.91 -6.06 4.18
C PRO A 52 -10.83 -5.66 2.70
N ILE A 53 -11.85 -6.06 1.93
CA ILE A 53 -12.07 -5.55 0.56
C ILE A 53 -12.18 -4.02 0.62
N GLU A 54 -11.42 -3.31 -0.22
CA GLU A 54 -11.38 -1.84 -0.25
C GLU A 54 -12.70 -1.29 -0.83
N PRO A 55 -13.53 -0.59 -0.03
CA PRO A 55 -14.85 -0.15 -0.46
C PRO A 55 -14.83 0.77 -1.69
N LEU A 56 -13.82 1.64 -1.82
CA LEU A 56 -13.74 2.60 -2.93
C LEU A 56 -13.43 1.95 -4.28
N LEU A 57 -12.84 0.75 -4.26
CA LEU A 57 -12.44 -0.02 -5.43
C LEU A 57 -13.33 -1.26 -5.62
N LYS A 58 -14.46 -1.35 -4.91
CA LYS A 58 -15.42 -2.43 -5.06
C LYS A 58 -16.07 -2.36 -6.44
N GLY A 59 -16.02 -3.47 -7.18
CA GLY A 59 -16.62 -3.57 -8.52
C GLY A 59 -15.65 -3.32 -9.69
N TYR A 60 -14.38 -3.05 -9.40
CA TYR A 60 -13.30 -3.14 -10.40
C TYR A 60 -13.00 -4.62 -10.71
N ASP A 61 -12.26 -4.88 -11.79
CA ASP A 61 -11.98 -6.23 -12.29
C ASP A 61 -11.24 -7.14 -11.29
N CYS A 62 -10.58 -6.54 -10.29
CA CYS A 62 -9.83 -7.25 -9.27
C CYS A 62 -10.43 -7.05 -7.87
N GLU A 63 -10.33 -8.07 -7.01
CA GLU A 63 -10.67 -7.94 -5.59
C GLU A 63 -9.54 -7.21 -4.84
N PHE A 64 -9.60 -5.88 -4.85
CA PHE A 64 -8.68 -5.05 -4.07
C PHE A 64 -8.99 -5.11 -2.58
N ARG A 65 -7.94 -5.24 -1.78
CA ARG A 65 -7.96 -5.21 -0.32
C ARG A 65 -7.15 -4.02 0.19
N SER A 66 -7.49 -3.58 1.39
CA SER A 66 -6.76 -2.50 2.06
C SER A 66 -6.34 -2.89 3.47
N LEU A 67 -5.10 -2.56 3.84
CA LEU A 67 -4.60 -2.71 5.21
C LEU A 67 -4.11 -1.35 5.71
N VAL A 68 -4.70 -0.83 6.78
CA VAL A 68 -4.25 0.42 7.42
C VAL A 68 -2.92 0.16 8.14
N ILE A 69 -1.92 0.96 7.80
CA ILE A 69 -0.54 0.87 8.28
C ILE A 69 -0.02 2.27 8.67
N GLU A 70 0.99 2.33 9.53
CA GLU A 70 1.63 3.59 9.97
C GLU A 70 0.63 4.75 10.25
N LYS A 71 -0.45 4.43 10.97
CA LYS A 71 -1.55 5.32 11.38
C LYS A 71 -2.46 5.85 10.27
N HIS A 72 -1.89 6.42 9.21
CA HIS A 72 -2.62 7.17 8.20
C HIS A 72 -2.42 6.65 6.78
N TYR A 73 -1.67 5.56 6.61
CA TYR A 73 -1.44 4.97 5.29
C TYR A 73 -2.25 3.70 5.14
N LYS A 74 -2.53 3.33 3.89
CA LYS A 74 -3.08 2.03 3.52
C LYS A 74 -2.17 1.38 2.48
N LEU A 75 -1.95 0.07 2.62
CA LEU A 75 -1.54 -0.74 1.48
C LEU A 75 -2.79 -1.13 0.71
N ILE A 76 -2.82 -0.85 -0.59
CA ILE A 76 -3.84 -1.35 -1.51
C ILE A 76 -3.23 -2.52 -2.27
N TYR A 77 -3.84 -3.70 -2.15
CA TYR A 77 -3.22 -4.92 -2.62
C TYR A 77 -4.24 -5.94 -3.14
N THR A 78 -3.78 -6.88 -3.97
CA THR A 78 -4.54 -8.06 -4.41
C THR A 78 -3.85 -9.33 -3.91
N VAL A 79 -4.61 -10.42 -3.79
CA VAL A 79 -4.11 -11.71 -3.30
C VAL A 79 -4.47 -12.81 -4.30
N THR A 80 -3.48 -13.63 -4.64
CA THR A 80 -3.65 -14.95 -5.27
C THR A 80 -3.05 -16.03 -4.37
N ASP A 81 -3.09 -17.30 -4.78
CA ASP A 81 -2.58 -18.42 -3.98
C ASP A 81 -1.08 -18.29 -3.63
N GLU A 82 -0.30 -17.62 -4.48
CA GLU A 82 1.16 -17.53 -4.33
C GLU A 82 1.69 -16.10 -4.27
N LEU A 83 0.88 -15.10 -4.61
CA LEU A 83 1.34 -13.74 -4.82
C LEU A 83 0.44 -12.71 -4.14
N ILE A 84 1.08 -11.74 -3.50
CA ILE A 84 0.46 -10.51 -3.04
C ILE A 84 1.08 -9.38 -3.84
N GLU A 85 0.25 -8.69 -4.63
CA GLU A 85 0.68 -7.51 -5.37
C GLU A 85 0.26 -6.26 -4.62
N ILE A 86 1.24 -5.46 -4.20
CA ILE A 86 0.99 -4.13 -3.63
C ILE A 86 0.89 -3.15 -4.79
N HIS A 87 -0.32 -2.62 -5.01
CA HIS A 87 -0.64 -1.69 -6.10
C HIS A 87 -0.37 -0.24 -5.71
N ALA A 88 -0.68 0.13 -4.47
CA ALA A 88 -0.49 1.50 -4.00
C ALA A 88 -0.23 1.60 -2.49
N VAL A 89 0.47 2.67 -2.11
CA VAL A 89 0.53 3.17 -0.73
C VAL A 89 -0.28 4.45 -0.66
N TRP A 90 -1.45 4.36 -0.03
CA TRP A 90 -2.45 5.41 -0.03
C TRP A 90 -2.43 6.21 1.27
N ASP A 91 -2.40 7.54 1.19
CA ASP A 91 -2.54 8.41 2.36
C ASP A 91 -4.02 8.69 2.63
N CYS A 92 -4.54 8.19 3.75
CA CYS A 92 -5.95 8.26 4.11
C CYS A 92 -6.45 9.68 4.41
N ARG A 93 -5.55 10.67 4.44
CA ARG A 93 -5.90 12.09 4.61
C ARG A 93 -6.26 12.75 3.29
N GLN A 94 -5.98 12.11 2.15
CA GLN A 94 -6.38 12.59 0.83
C GLN A 94 -7.83 12.23 0.53
N GLU A 95 -8.43 13.00 -0.39
CA GLU A 95 -9.79 12.74 -0.87
C GLU A 95 -9.89 11.40 -1.61
N GLY A 96 -10.93 10.62 -1.32
CA GLY A 96 -11.06 9.24 -1.82
C GLY A 96 -11.18 9.11 -3.33
N TRP A 97 -11.62 10.15 -4.05
CA TRP A 97 -11.76 10.10 -5.50
C TRP A 97 -10.40 10.03 -6.22
N HIS A 98 -9.34 10.60 -5.65
CA HIS A 98 -7.96 10.45 -6.17
C HIS A 98 -7.54 8.99 -6.19
N LEU A 99 -7.88 8.21 -5.16
CA LEU A 99 -7.60 6.78 -5.13
C LEU A 99 -8.32 6.07 -6.28
N GLN A 100 -9.58 6.41 -6.55
CA GLN A 100 -10.33 5.78 -7.64
C GLN A 100 -9.72 6.12 -9.01
N GLU A 101 -9.30 7.37 -9.22
CA GLU A 101 -8.63 7.77 -10.48
C GLU A 101 -7.33 7.03 -10.74
N MET A 102 -6.58 6.66 -9.70
CA MET A 102 -5.34 5.89 -9.84
C MET A 102 -5.55 4.47 -10.38
N PHE A 103 -6.78 3.94 -10.32
CA PHE A 103 -7.14 2.57 -10.68
C PHE A 103 -8.14 2.48 -11.84
N LYS A 104 -8.53 3.61 -12.43
CA LYS A 104 -9.28 3.67 -13.70
C LYS A 104 -8.35 3.40 -14.88
#